data_AF-A0A2D8I5G3-F1
#
_entry.id   AF-A0A2D8I5G3-F1
#
_cell.length_a   1.000
_cell.length_b   1.000
_cell.length_c   1.000
_cell.angle_alpha   90.00
_cell.angle_beta   90.00
_cell.angle_gamma   90.00
#
_symmetry.space_group_name_H-M   'P 1'
#
loop_
_entity.id
_entity.type
_entity.pdbx_description
1 polymer ?
#
loop_
_entity_poly.entity_id
_entity_poly.type
_entity_poly.pdbx_seq_one_letter_code
_entity_poly.pdbx_strand_id
1 'polypeptide(L)'
;MKKFNRPRASTIGTPVYHRRRRDWKDDRDLLEEVAASVNRLDGPYDYYDRGVFTYREKIKAFRESGYENNKEVFYLGMWIREALSEISKTQASYDLRVHPISFPENLEATISEMENKTNNVSNGQEVLISLESLFPDPHLRSYARERMQVLHHGDLIAYLASLVSKEKESLSTHSASIMDLIHICEHKLSMLQIDVRKRYLVGETDLWVPALSLGIEIRNCWEKEDETSLIRTLSDTNFRLQARHLVVVVPDDFSDETFELLREIEKRNVIENLSIIRVGDFGNYLEKIKEIEQT
;
A
#
# COMPACT_ATOMS: atom_id res chain seq x y z
N MET A 1 23.38 10.79 30.79
CA MET A 1 23.13 10.35 29.40
C MET A 1 23.81 11.33 28.46
N LYS A 2 24.68 10.85 27.53
CA LYS A 2 25.38 11.72 26.57
C LYS A 2 24.38 12.22 25.52
N LYS A 3 24.36 13.53 25.25
CA LYS A 3 23.53 14.16 24.21
C LYS A 3 23.94 13.63 22.83
N PHE A 4 22.97 13.05 22.14
CA PHE A 4 23.08 12.42 20.82
C PHE A 4 22.96 13.47 19.70
N ASN A 5 23.80 13.38 18.67
CA ASN A 5 23.64 14.13 17.43
C ASN A 5 23.11 13.18 16.34
N ARG A 6 21.84 13.37 15.95
CA ARG A 6 21.14 12.54 14.96
C ARG A 6 21.70 12.82 13.55
N PRO A 7 21.92 11.79 12.70
CA PRO A 7 22.31 12.01 11.32
C PRO A 7 21.16 12.58 10.49
N ARG A 8 21.45 13.49 9.55
CA ARG A 8 20.50 13.95 8.51
C ARG A 8 20.70 13.17 7.22
N ALA A 9 19.59 12.86 6.56
CA ALA A 9 19.54 12.18 5.26
C ALA A 9 20.33 12.95 4.19
N SER A 10 21.22 12.27 3.48
CA SER A 10 21.87 12.78 2.27
C SER A 10 21.46 11.91 1.09
N THR A 11 21.03 12.57 0.03
CA THR A 11 20.43 12.01 -1.17
C THR A 11 21.30 10.96 -1.86
N ILE A 12 20.66 9.85 -2.25
CA ILE A 12 20.89 8.98 -3.42
C ILE A 12 20.92 7.48 -3.04
N GLY A 13 19.95 6.75 -3.58
CA GLY A 13 19.95 5.30 -3.68
C GLY A 13 18.58 4.78 -4.12
N THR A 14 18.33 4.70 -5.43
CA THR A 14 17.12 4.08 -5.98
C THR A 14 17.17 2.56 -5.76
N PRO A 15 16.24 1.93 -5.03
CA PRO A 15 16.26 0.49 -4.79
C PRO A 15 15.88 -0.33 -6.03
N VAL A 16 16.56 -1.46 -6.22
CA VAL A 16 16.54 -2.32 -7.43
C VAL A 16 15.29 -3.24 -7.53
N TYR A 17 14.45 -3.32 -6.50
CA TYR A 17 13.31 -4.24 -6.46
C TYR A 17 11.97 -3.50 -6.37
N HIS A 18 11.61 -2.78 -7.43
CA HIS A 18 10.21 -2.45 -7.65
C HIS A 18 9.53 -3.65 -8.32
N ARG A 19 8.54 -4.27 -7.67
CA ARG A 19 7.43 -4.87 -8.44
C ARG A 19 6.93 -3.78 -9.39
N ARG A 20 6.67 -4.11 -10.66
CA ARG A 20 6.20 -3.13 -11.66
C ARG A 20 4.89 -2.51 -11.14
N ARG A 21 4.99 -1.34 -10.50
CA ARG A 21 3.85 -0.58 -10.01
C ARG A 21 3.08 -0.08 -11.22
N ARG A 22 1.76 0.00 -11.10
CA ARG A 22 0.91 0.65 -12.10
C ARG A 22 1.29 2.12 -12.08
N ASP A 23 2.05 2.56 -13.09
CA ASP A 23 2.34 3.98 -13.25
C ASP A 23 1.01 4.64 -13.61
N TRP A 24 0.69 5.83 -13.08
CA TRP A 24 -0.50 6.57 -13.52
C TRP A 24 -0.44 6.82 -15.04
N LYS A 25 0.77 6.80 -15.63
CA LYS A 25 0.99 6.78 -17.07
C LYS A 25 0.41 5.55 -17.75
N ASP A 26 0.38 4.38 -17.11
CA ASP A 26 -0.26 3.19 -17.67
C ASP A 26 -1.77 3.41 -17.83
N ASP A 27 -2.40 4.13 -16.89
CA ASP A 27 -3.81 4.52 -16.99
C ASP A 27 -4.03 5.63 -18.01
N ARG A 28 -3.21 6.68 -18.00
CA ARG A 28 -3.24 7.71 -19.05
C ARG A 28 -3.11 7.08 -20.44
N ASP A 29 -2.10 6.25 -20.66
CA ASP A 29 -1.77 5.68 -21.96
C ASP A 29 -2.90 4.76 -22.45
N LEU A 30 -3.49 3.96 -21.55
CA LEU A 30 -4.68 3.17 -21.86
C LEU A 30 -5.87 4.06 -22.27
N LEU A 31 -6.18 5.08 -21.48
CA LEU A 31 -7.29 6.00 -21.76
C LEU A 31 -7.09 6.74 -23.09
N GLU A 32 -5.86 7.16 -23.37
CA GLU A 32 -5.47 7.85 -24.60
C GLU A 32 -5.47 6.93 -25.82
N GLU A 33 -5.06 5.67 -25.68
CA GLU A 33 -5.15 4.66 -26.75
C GLU A 33 -6.62 4.39 -27.14
N VAL A 34 -7.48 4.23 -26.14
CA VAL A 34 -8.93 4.09 -26.36
C VAL A 34 -9.48 5.38 -26.98
N ALA A 35 -9.09 6.56 -26.50
CA ALA A 35 -9.53 7.83 -27.06
C ALA A 35 -9.09 8.01 -28.52
N ALA A 36 -7.89 7.58 -28.88
CA ALA A 36 -7.42 7.60 -30.27
C ALA A 36 -8.27 6.68 -31.16
N SER A 37 -8.67 5.52 -30.65
CA SER A 37 -9.56 4.59 -31.35
C SER A 37 -10.97 5.14 -31.52
N VAL A 38 -11.51 5.77 -30.47
CA VAL A 38 -12.85 6.36 -30.45
C VAL A 38 -12.95 7.61 -31.34
N ASN A 39 -11.88 8.40 -31.46
CA ASN A 39 -11.86 9.63 -32.26
C ASN A 39 -11.57 9.41 -33.76
N ARG A 40 -11.36 8.16 -34.18
CA ARG A 40 -11.09 7.84 -35.58
C ARG A 40 -12.38 7.95 -36.42
N LEU A 41 -12.35 8.78 -37.47
CA LEU A 41 -13.50 9.04 -38.35
C LEU A 41 -14.05 7.79 -39.04
N ASP A 42 -13.17 6.88 -39.48
CA ASP A 42 -13.53 5.58 -40.07
C ASP A 42 -13.48 4.44 -39.04
N GLY A 43 -13.70 4.75 -37.76
CA GLY A 43 -13.65 3.80 -36.65
C GLY A 43 -14.99 3.08 -36.42
N PRO A 44 -14.99 2.02 -35.59
CA PRO A 44 -16.20 1.29 -35.23
C PRO A 44 -17.10 2.03 -34.23
N TYR A 45 -16.71 3.23 -33.79
CA TYR A 45 -17.42 4.03 -32.79
C TYR A 45 -18.25 5.12 -33.47
N ASP A 46 -19.57 5.10 -33.27
CA ASP A 46 -20.46 6.13 -33.80
C ASP A 46 -20.22 7.46 -33.07
N TYR A 47 -20.02 8.52 -33.84
CA TYR A 47 -19.81 9.87 -33.33
C TYR A 47 -21.01 10.40 -32.53
N TYR A 48 -22.23 9.98 -32.90
CA TYR A 48 -23.47 10.42 -32.27
C TYR A 48 -23.95 9.52 -31.13
N ASP A 49 -23.25 8.42 -30.88
CA ASP A 49 -23.53 7.58 -29.71
C ASP A 49 -23.28 8.37 -28.42
N ARG A 50 -24.24 8.30 -27.51
CA ARG A 50 -24.21 9.09 -26.27
C ARG A 50 -23.09 8.64 -25.35
N GLY A 51 -22.82 7.34 -25.24
CA GLY A 51 -21.73 6.82 -24.41
C GLY A 51 -20.36 7.22 -24.97
N VAL A 52 -20.20 7.15 -26.29
CA VAL A 52 -19.00 7.62 -26.99
C VAL A 52 -18.76 9.11 -26.76
N PHE A 53 -19.82 9.94 -26.86
CA PHE A 53 -19.73 11.37 -26.59
C PHE A 53 -19.30 11.66 -25.14
N THR A 54 -19.96 11.02 -24.16
CA THR A 54 -19.64 11.16 -22.73
C THR A 54 -18.18 10.78 -22.45
N TYR A 55 -17.69 9.69 -23.03
CA TYR A 55 -16.29 9.28 -22.89
C TYR A 55 -15.32 10.34 -23.43
N ARG A 56 -15.58 10.90 -24.62
CA ARG A 56 -14.73 11.94 -25.22
C ARG A 56 -14.63 13.19 -24.35
N GLU A 57 -15.77 13.66 -23.84
CA GLU A 57 -15.80 14.83 -22.95
C GLU A 57 -15.03 14.54 -21.65
N LYS A 58 -15.14 13.32 -21.12
CA LYS A 58 -14.40 12.92 -19.91
C LYS A 58 -12.89 12.92 -20.13
N ILE A 59 -12.42 12.36 -21.24
CA ILE A 59 -10.99 12.39 -21.60
C ILE A 59 -10.49 13.83 -21.79
N LYS A 60 -11.30 14.69 -22.41
CA LYS A 60 -10.96 16.11 -22.55
C LYS A 60 -10.80 16.77 -21.17
N ALA A 61 -11.72 16.51 -20.23
CA ALA A 61 -11.63 17.01 -18.87
C ALA A 61 -10.36 16.52 -18.14
N PHE A 62 -9.94 15.27 -18.35
CA PHE A 62 -8.68 14.76 -17.79
C PHE A 62 -7.43 15.39 -18.41
N ARG A 63 -7.44 15.70 -19.71
CA ARG A 63 -6.35 16.45 -20.35
C ARG A 63 -6.20 17.87 -19.78
N GLU A 64 -7.30 18.49 -19.39
CA GLU A 64 -7.33 19.84 -18.79
C GLU A 64 -6.95 19.84 -17.31
N SER A 65 -7.44 18.86 -16.53
CA SER A 65 -7.22 18.77 -15.08
C SER A 65 -5.95 18.01 -14.66
N GLY A 66 -5.41 17.18 -15.55
CA GLY A 66 -4.28 16.30 -15.28
C GLY A 66 -4.70 14.88 -14.88
N TYR A 67 -3.88 13.91 -15.25
CA TYR A 67 -4.10 12.48 -14.97
C TYR A 67 -3.49 12.03 -13.64
N GLU A 68 -2.42 12.70 -13.21
CA GLU A 68 -1.69 12.36 -11.99
C GLU A 68 -2.57 12.62 -10.76
N ASN A 69 -2.64 11.64 -9.85
CA ASN A 69 -3.45 11.66 -8.63
C ASN A 69 -4.98 11.82 -8.83
N ASN A 70 -5.49 11.70 -10.06
CA ASN A 70 -6.92 11.74 -10.34
C ASN A 70 -7.57 10.36 -10.09
N LYS A 71 -8.38 10.24 -9.04
CA LYS A 71 -9.05 8.97 -8.68
C LYS A 71 -10.00 8.47 -9.77
N GLU A 72 -10.62 9.37 -10.51
CA GLU A 72 -11.54 9.00 -11.60
C GLU A 72 -10.79 8.36 -12.78
N VAL A 73 -9.57 8.81 -13.06
CA VAL A 73 -8.69 8.19 -14.07
C VAL A 73 -8.39 6.75 -13.71
N PHE A 74 -8.11 6.48 -12.43
CA PHE A 74 -7.85 5.14 -11.92
C PHE A 74 -9.09 4.23 -12.10
N TYR A 75 -10.27 4.68 -11.66
CA TYR A 75 -11.49 3.88 -11.73
C TYR A 75 -11.98 3.66 -13.16
N LEU A 76 -11.86 4.69 -14.02
CA LEU A 76 -12.18 4.56 -15.44
C LEU A 76 -11.20 3.60 -16.14
N GLY A 77 -9.90 3.71 -15.85
CA GLY A 77 -8.89 2.79 -16.38
C GLY A 77 -9.14 1.34 -15.93
N MET A 78 -9.59 1.14 -14.69
CA MET A 78 -9.99 -0.18 -14.20
C MET A 78 -11.21 -0.73 -14.95
N TRP A 79 -12.23 0.09 -15.18
CA TRP A 79 -13.40 -0.30 -15.96
C TRP A 79 -13.03 -0.73 -17.39
N ILE A 80 -12.21 0.06 -18.09
CA ILE A 80 -11.76 -0.28 -19.46
C ILE A 80 -11.02 -1.61 -19.48
N ARG A 81 -10.16 -1.89 -18.50
CA ARG A 81 -9.46 -3.18 -18.42
C ARG A 81 -10.40 -4.35 -18.18
N GLU A 82 -11.42 -4.17 -17.33
CA GLU A 82 -12.46 -5.19 -17.16
C GLU A 82 -13.17 -5.45 -18.49
N ALA A 83 -13.58 -4.39 -19.20
CA ALA A 83 -14.25 -4.52 -20.51
C ALA A 83 -13.35 -5.22 -21.55
N LEU A 84 -12.07 -4.87 -21.64
CA LEU A 84 -11.10 -5.51 -22.52
C LEU A 84 -10.83 -6.97 -22.14
N SER A 85 -10.79 -7.26 -20.84
CA SER A 85 -10.63 -8.63 -20.32
C SER A 85 -11.81 -9.52 -20.72
N GLU A 86 -13.05 -9.03 -20.63
CA GLU A 86 -14.22 -9.77 -21.10
C GLU A 86 -14.16 -10.08 -22.60
N ILE A 87 -13.70 -9.13 -23.43
CA ILE A 87 -13.47 -9.38 -24.86
C ILE A 87 -12.42 -10.49 -25.03
N SER A 88 -11.29 -10.41 -24.31
CA SER A 88 -10.21 -11.40 -24.39
C SER A 88 -10.59 -12.81 -23.94
N LYS A 89 -11.64 -12.98 -23.10
CA LYS A 89 -12.14 -14.31 -22.74
C LYS A 89 -12.83 -15.00 -23.90
N THR A 90 -13.45 -14.22 -24.78
CA THR A 90 -14.17 -14.74 -25.96
C THR A 90 -13.29 -14.84 -27.20
N GLN A 91 -12.12 -14.18 -27.20
CA GLN A 91 -11.21 -14.11 -28.34
C GLN A 91 -9.75 -14.16 -27.91
N ALA A 92 -8.91 -14.93 -28.61
CA ALA A 92 -7.49 -15.07 -28.27
C ALA A 92 -6.68 -13.75 -28.29
N SER A 93 -7.17 -12.72 -28.97
CA SER A 93 -6.61 -11.36 -29.00
C SER A 93 -7.72 -10.34 -29.26
N TYR A 94 -7.62 -9.12 -28.73
CA TYR A 94 -8.54 -8.02 -29.02
C TYR A 94 -7.86 -6.93 -29.85
N ASP A 95 -8.67 -6.21 -30.65
CA ASP A 95 -8.26 -5.05 -31.44
C ASP A 95 -9.46 -4.11 -31.45
N LEU A 96 -9.33 -2.94 -30.83
CA LEU A 96 -10.44 -1.98 -30.65
C LEU A 96 -10.99 -1.42 -31.96
N ARG A 97 -10.35 -1.69 -33.11
CA ARG A 97 -10.84 -1.37 -34.45
C ARG A 97 -11.85 -2.39 -34.98
N VAL A 98 -11.83 -3.60 -34.45
CA VAL A 98 -12.67 -4.74 -34.87
C VAL A 98 -13.60 -5.18 -33.75
N HIS A 99 -13.17 -5.03 -32.51
CA HIS A 99 -13.84 -5.46 -31.29
C HIS A 99 -14.13 -4.22 -30.42
N PRO A 100 -15.16 -3.43 -30.77
CA PRO A 100 -15.46 -2.19 -30.05
C PRO A 100 -15.96 -2.50 -28.63
N ILE A 101 -15.57 -1.67 -27.67
CA ILE A 101 -16.20 -1.65 -26.34
C ILE A 101 -17.44 -0.76 -26.36
N SER A 102 -18.53 -1.18 -25.72
CA SER A 102 -19.72 -0.34 -25.57
C SER A 102 -19.54 0.59 -24.37
N PHE A 103 -19.56 1.89 -24.61
CA PHE A 103 -19.48 2.89 -23.54
C PHE A 103 -20.85 3.11 -22.89
N PRO A 104 -20.92 3.18 -21.56
CA PRO A 104 -22.15 3.51 -20.86
C PRO A 104 -22.52 4.97 -21.09
N GLU A 105 -23.81 5.27 -21.23
CA GLU A 105 -24.28 6.66 -21.39
C GLU A 105 -23.95 7.52 -20.15
N ASN A 106 -24.02 6.91 -18.96
CA ASN A 106 -23.67 7.54 -17.69
C ASN A 106 -22.34 6.99 -17.17
N LEU A 107 -21.26 7.57 -17.67
CA LEU A 107 -19.91 7.20 -17.28
C LEU A 107 -19.63 7.50 -15.80
N GLU A 108 -20.29 8.52 -15.24
CA GLU A 108 -20.06 8.98 -13.87
C GLU A 108 -20.65 8.01 -12.86
N ALA A 109 -21.83 7.47 -13.16
CA ALA A 109 -22.40 6.36 -12.41
C ALA A 109 -21.49 5.12 -12.50
N THR A 110 -20.89 4.85 -13.66
CA THR A 110 -19.98 3.70 -13.85
C THR A 110 -18.69 3.89 -13.04
N ILE A 111 -18.10 5.07 -13.04
CA ILE A 111 -16.92 5.41 -12.22
C ILE A 111 -17.28 5.28 -10.74
N SER A 112 -18.43 5.81 -10.33
CA SER A 112 -18.94 5.70 -8.96
C SER A 112 -19.23 4.24 -8.57
N GLU A 113 -19.73 3.42 -9.48
CA GLU A 113 -19.95 1.99 -9.28
C GLU A 113 -18.63 1.23 -9.16
N MET A 114 -17.62 1.58 -9.93
CA MET A 114 -16.29 0.97 -9.82
C MET A 114 -15.58 1.41 -8.54
N GLU A 115 -15.73 2.68 -8.18
CA GLU A 115 -15.33 3.20 -6.88
C GLU A 115 -16.04 2.44 -5.77
N ASN A 116 -17.36 2.32 -5.83
CA ASN A 116 -18.16 1.57 -4.87
C ASN A 116 -17.90 0.06 -4.92
N LYS A 117 -17.52 -0.54 -6.03
CA LYS A 117 -17.14 -1.96 -6.11
C LYS A 117 -15.80 -2.17 -5.41
N THR A 118 -14.88 -1.23 -5.59
CA THR A 118 -13.59 -1.21 -4.89
C THR A 118 -13.79 -0.92 -3.39
N ASN A 119 -14.70 0.01 -3.06
CA ASN A 119 -15.01 0.52 -1.73
C ASN A 119 -16.03 -0.31 -0.95
N ASN A 120 -16.93 -1.06 -1.57
CA ASN A 120 -17.89 -1.97 -0.90
C ASN A 120 -17.27 -3.34 -0.65
N VAL A 121 -16.20 -3.71 -1.37
CA VAL A 121 -15.24 -4.69 -0.83
C VAL A 121 -14.53 -4.11 0.41
N SER A 122 -14.60 -2.80 0.67
CA SER A 122 -14.05 -2.14 1.88
C SER A 122 -15.10 -1.93 2.97
N ASN A 123 -16.38 -1.75 2.63
CA ASN A 123 -17.45 -1.35 3.57
C ASN A 123 -18.67 -2.29 3.61
N GLY A 124 -18.63 -3.44 2.92
CA GLY A 124 -19.71 -4.43 2.90
C GLY A 124 -19.27 -5.77 3.47
N GLN A 125 -19.42 -5.90 4.78
CA GLN A 125 -18.99 -7.00 5.65
C GLN A 125 -17.47 -7.15 5.69
N GLU A 126 -16.89 -6.92 6.88
CA GLU A 126 -15.88 -7.86 7.34
C GLU A 126 -16.41 -9.24 6.94
N VAL A 127 -15.81 -9.90 5.96
CA VAL A 127 -15.93 -11.34 5.94
C VAL A 127 -15.19 -11.72 7.21
N LEU A 128 -15.92 -11.73 8.32
CA LEU A 128 -15.64 -12.51 9.49
C LEU A 128 -15.68 -13.93 8.96
N ILE A 129 -14.57 -14.32 8.33
CA ILE A 129 -14.27 -15.69 7.99
C ILE A 129 -14.13 -16.33 9.36
N SER A 130 -15.28 -16.74 9.92
CA SER A 130 -15.33 -17.37 11.22
C SER A 130 -14.66 -18.72 11.11
N LEU A 131 -14.00 -19.16 12.17
CA LEU A 131 -13.47 -20.53 12.21
C LEU A 131 -14.57 -21.56 11.96
N GLU A 132 -15.80 -21.21 12.34
CA GLU A 132 -17.03 -21.94 12.09
C GLU A 132 -17.28 -22.17 10.58
N SER A 133 -16.97 -21.18 9.72
CA SER A 133 -17.17 -21.29 8.27
C SER A 133 -16.03 -22.03 7.58
N LEU A 134 -14.79 -21.86 8.03
CA LEU A 134 -13.62 -22.56 7.49
C LEU A 134 -13.53 -24.03 7.94
N PHE A 135 -13.95 -24.30 9.16
CA PHE A 135 -13.91 -25.62 9.79
C PHE A 135 -15.29 -25.95 10.39
N PRO A 136 -16.24 -26.42 9.56
CA PRO A 136 -17.60 -26.75 10.03
C PRO A 136 -17.58 -27.84 11.09
N ASP A 137 -16.64 -28.79 10.97
CA ASP A 137 -16.41 -29.85 11.94
C ASP A 137 -15.89 -29.27 13.29
N PRO A 138 -16.59 -29.52 14.42
CA PRO A 138 -16.21 -28.99 15.73
C PRO A 138 -14.84 -29.45 16.24
N HIS A 139 -14.44 -30.70 15.95
CA HIS A 139 -13.16 -31.25 16.38
C HIS A 139 -12.01 -30.65 15.57
N LEU A 140 -12.16 -30.56 14.26
CA LEU A 140 -11.18 -29.95 13.35
C LEU A 140 -10.99 -28.45 13.64
N ARG A 141 -12.08 -27.77 14.00
CA ARG A 141 -12.06 -26.38 14.46
C ARG A 141 -11.37 -26.19 15.80
N SER A 142 -11.58 -27.08 16.77
CA SER A 142 -10.88 -27.03 18.05
C SER A 142 -9.36 -27.22 17.86
N TYR A 143 -8.98 -28.16 16.98
CA TYR A 143 -7.60 -28.44 16.64
C TYR A 143 -6.94 -27.27 15.89
N ALA A 144 -7.64 -26.67 14.92
CA ALA A 144 -7.18 -25.46 14.25
C ALA A 144 -7.01 -24.31 15.25
N ARG A 145 -7.95 -24.11 16.18
CA ARG A 145 -7.88 -23.08 17.22
C ARG A 145 -6.70 -23.28 18.17
N GLU A 146 -6.46 -24.50 18.64
CA GLU A 146 -5.28 -24.83 19.45
C GLU A 146 -3.97 -24.58 18.68
N ARG A 147 -3.89 -25.02 17.42
CA ARG A 147 -2.70 -24.82 16.58
C ARG A 147 -2.44 -23.35 16.30
N MET A 148 -3.48 -22.55 16.07
CA MET A 148 -3.37 -21.10 15.88
C MET A 148 -2.93 -20.38 17.15
N GLN A 149 -3.45 -20.77 18.32
CA GLN A 149 -3.03 -20.22 19.62
C GLN A 149 -1.55 -20.52 19.89
N VAL A 150 -1.09 -21.74 19.58
CA VAL A 150 0.30 -22.16 19.73
C VAL A 150 1.25 -21.41 18.78
N LEU A 151 0.82 -21.14 17.54
CA LEU A 151 1.64 -20.46 16.53
C LEU A 151 1.75 -18.94 16.74
N HIS A 152 0.69 -18.27 17.21
CA HIS A 152 0.62 -16.80 17.15
C HIS A 152 0.28 -16.06 18.45
N HIS A 153 0.01 -16.72 19.58
CA HIS A 153 -0.31 -16.05 20.86
C HIS A 153 -1.32 -14.88 20.74
N GLY A 154 -2.22 -14.92 19.76
CA GLY A 154 -3.10 -13.81 19.38
C GLY A 154 -4.12 -14.19 18.32
N ASP A 155 -5.02 -13.26 18.00
CA ASP A 155 -6.11 -13.46 17.04
C ASP A 155 -5.61 -13.35 15.59
N LEU A 156 -5.35 -14.52 14.98
CA LEU A 156 -4.89 -14.66 13.60
C LEU A 156 -5.85 -14.01 12.58
N ILE A 157 -7.15 -13.93 12.90
CA ILE A 157 -8.15 -13.35 12.00
C ILE A 157 -7.99 -11.82 11.99
N ALA A 158 -7.83 -11.19 13.15
CA ALA A 158 -7.52 -9.76 13.24
C ALA A 158 -6.20 -9.42 12.54
N TYR A 159 -5.20 -10.31 12.62
CA TYR A 159 -3.94 -10.18 11.88
C TYR A 159 -4.14 -10.25 10.37
N LEU A 160 -4.83 -11.28 9.86
CA LEU A 160 -5.10 -11.42 8.43
C LEU A 160 -5.96 -10.27 7.90
N ALA A 161 -6.96 -9.82 8.66
CA ALA A 161 -7.78 -8.67 8.30
C ALA A 161 -6.96 -7.37 8.25
N SER A 162 -6.08 -7.13 9.23
CA SER A 162 -5.16 -5.97 9.22
C SER A 162 -4.20 -6.02 8.03
N LEU A 163 -3.65 -7.20 7.73
CA LEU A 163 -2.69 -7.38 6.64
C LEU A 163 -3.35 -7.23 5.27
N VAL A 164 -4.57 -7.75 5.09
CA VAL A 164 -5.38 -7.57 3.87
C VAL A 164 -5.82 -6.11 3.71
N SER A 165 -6.20 -5.43 4.79
CA SER A 165 -6.55 -4.00 4.76
C SER A 165 -5.37 -3.14 4.33
N LYS A 166 -4.20 -3.37 4.95
CA LYS A 166 -2.92 -2.70 4.64
C LYS A 166 -2.47 -2.94 3.19
N GLU A 167 -2.62 -4.17 2.67
CA GLU A 167 -2.29 -4.51 1.28
C GLU A 167 -3.28 -3.91 0.27
N LYS A 168 -4.57 -3.82 0.61
CA LYS A 168 -5.59 -3.25 -0.27
C LYS A 168 -5.40 -1.76 -0.49
N GLU A 169 -5.05 -1.01 0.56
CA GLU A 169 -4.74 0.42 0.50
C GLU A 169 -3.46 0.69 -0.32
N SER A 170 -2.49 -0.22 -0.22
CA SER A 170 -1.29 -0.21 -1.05
C SER A 170 -1.55 -0.49 -2.54
N LEU A 171 -2.52 -1.35 -2.88
CA LEU A 171 -2.86 -1.64 -4.28
C LEU A 171 -3.58 -0.46 -4.96
N SER A 172 -4.22 0.41 -4.17
CA SER A 172 -4.88 1.62 -4.64
C SER A 172 -3.98 2.86 -4.70
N THR A 173 -2.74 2.78 -4.20
CA THR A 173 -1.81 3.91 -4.13
C THR A 173 -0.53 3.64 -4.93
N HIS A 174 0.08 4.69 -5.48
CA HIS A 174 1.25 4.60 -6.37
C HIS A 174 2.59 4.37 -5.61
N SER A 175 2.57 4.33 -4.28
CA SER A 175 3.74 4.22 -3.39
C SER A 175 4.13 2.76 -3.10
N ALA A 176 5.20 2.55 -2.33
CA ALA A 176 5.66 1.21 -1.95
C ALA A 176 4.61 0.49 -1.09
N SER A 177 4.38 -0.80 -1.34
CA SER A 177 3.55 -1.58 -0.42
C SER A 177 4.22 -1.75 0.92
N ILE A 178 3.42 -1.89 1.97
CA ILE A 178 3.93 -2.20 3.30
C ILE A 178 4.77 -3.48 3.26
N MET A 179 4.32 -4.50 2.52
CA MET A 179 5.08 -5.75 2.36
C MET A 179 6.39 -5.56 1.58
N ASP A 180 6.42 -4.71 0.55
CA ASP A 180 7.65 -4.39 -0.17
C ASP A 180 8.65 -3.68 0.76
N LEU A 181 8.20 -2.72 1.55
CA LEU A 181 9.02 -2.03 2.55
C LEU A 181 9.52 -3.00 3.63
N ILE A 182 8.66 -3.92 4.10
CA ILE A 182 9.04 -5.00 5.03
C ILE A 182 10.17 -5.83 4.41
N HIS A 183 10.00 -6.31 3.18
CA HIS A 183 11.01 -7.13 2.51
C HIS A 183 12.31 -6.37 2.27
N ILE A 184 12.25 -5.08 1.94
CA ILE A 184 13.45 -4.23 1.81
C ILE A 184 14.16 -4.11 3.16
N CYS A 185 13.42 -3.88 4.24
CA CYS A 185 13.97 -3.79 5.59
C CYS A 185 14.62 -5.12 6.01
N GLU A 186 13.93 -6.23 5.80
CA GLU A 186 14.43 -7.58 6.08
C GLU A 186 15.69 -7.90 5.27
N HIS A 187 15.71 -7.53 3.98
CA HIS A 187 16.89 -7.72 3.14
C HIS A 187 18.08 -6.91 3.64
N LYS A 188 17.90 -5.64 4.00
CA LYS A 188 18.96 -4.79 4.58
C LYS A 188 19.48 -5.34 5.91
N LEU A 189 18.60 -5.86 6.77
CA LEU A 189 18.97 -6.54 8.01
C LEU A 189 19.74 -7.84 7.74
N SER A 190 19.31 -8.63 6.77
CA SER A 190 19.98 -9.87 6.35
C SER A 190 21.39 -9.63 5.78
N MET A 191 21.58 -8.59 4.98
CA MET A 191 22.90 -8.18 4.49
C MET A 191 23.88 -7.84 5.63
N LEU A 192 23.37 -7.36 6.76
CA LEU A 192 24.14 -7.07 7.97
C LEU A 192 24.26 -8.25 8.94
N GLN A 193 23.75 -9.43 8.55
CA GLN A 193 23.68 -10.65 9.35
C GLN A 193 22.92 -10.46 10.68
N ILE A 194 21.85 -9.67 10.65
CA ILE A 194 21.01 -9.40 11.82
C ILE A 194 19.73 -10.23 11.72
N ASP A 195 19.53 -11.10 12.71
CA ASP A 195 18.32 -11.92 12.80
C ASP A 195 17.11 -11.08 13.22
N VAL A 196 16.03 -11.22 12.43
CA VAL A 196 14.75 -10.55 12.69
C VAL A 196 13.79 -11.56 13.31
N ARG A 197 13.15 -11.18 14.42
CA ARG A 197 12.01 -11.92 14.94
C ARG A 197 10.74 -11.28 14.44
N LYS A 198 10.04 -12.01 13.57
CA LYS A 198 8.67 -11.69 13.18
C LYS A 198 7.77 -11.94 14.40
N ARG A 199 7.33 -10.87 15.06
CA ARG A 199 6.32 -10.93 16.13
C ARG A 199 5.17 -10.03 15.74
N TYR A 200 4.10 -10.63 15.24
CA TYR A 200 2.93 -9.90 14.80
C TYR A 200 1.91 -9.86 15.93
N LEU A 201 2.17 -8.99 16.90
CA LEU A 201 1.26 -8.70 18.01
C LEU A 201 0.57 -7.36 17.73
N VAL A 202 -0.75 -7.31 17.93
CA VAL A 202 -1.51 -6.07 17.77
C VAL A 202 -1.01 -5.02 18.76
N GLY A 203 -0.68 -3.84 18.25
CA GLY A 203 -0.09 -2.74 19.02
C GLY A 203 1.44 -2.83 19.18
N GLU A 204 2.11 -3.73 18.47
CA GLU A 204 3.58 -3.76 18.39
C GLU A 204 4.05 -3.38 16.99
N THR A 205 5.31 -2.94 16.87
CA THR A 205 5.93 -2.59 15.58
C THR A 205 5.99 -3.78 14.61
N ASP A 206 5.87 -3.52 13.32
CA ASP A 206 5.85 -4.56 12.27
C ASP A 206 7.04 -5.55 12.29
N LEU A 207 8.26 -5.09 12.62
CA LEU A 207 9.43 -5.95 12.80
C LEU A 207 10.11 -5.71 14.16
N TRP A 208 10.58 -6.79 14.78
CA TRP A 208 11.38 -6.74 16.00
C TRP A 208 12.76 -7.35 15.76
N VAL A 209 13.80 -6.62 16.16
CA VAL A 209 15.20 -7.04 16.04
C VAL A 209 15.78 -7.17 17.45
N PRO A 210 15.76 -8.38 18.04
CA PRO A 210 16.16 -8.58 19.44
C PRO A 210 17.61 -8.19 19.73
N ALA A 211 18.51 -8.47 18.79
CA ALA A 211 19.95 -8.22 18.96
C ALA A 211 20.29 -6.74 19.15
N LEU A 212 19.43 -5.85 18.63
CA LEU A 212 19.59 -4.39 18.74
C LEU A 212 18.54 -3.77 19.65
N SER A 213 17.65 -4.57 20.26
CA SER A 213 16.44 -4.08 20.94
C SER A 213 15.69 -3.02 20.11
N LEU A 214 15.56 -3.28 18.80
CA LEU A 214 15.06 -2.32 17.80
C LEU A 214 13.66 -2.74 17.32
N GLY A 215 12.69 -1.85 17.48
CA GLY A 215 11.36 -1.97 16.86
C GLY A 215 11.28 -1.15 15.58
N ILE A 216 10.78 -1.74 14.50
CA ILE A 216 10.66 -1.12 13.18
C ILE A 216 9.20 -1.12 12.77
N GLU A 217 8.61 0.07 12.69
CA GLU A 217 7.26 0.29 12.19
C GLU A 217 7.32 0.81 10.76
N ILE A 218 6.46 0.32 9.88
CA ILE A 218 6.47 0.68 8.47
C ILE A 218 5.21 1.46 8.13
N ARG A 219 5.39 2.59 7.44
CA ARG A 219 4.28 3.46 7.01
C ARG A 219 4.44 3.82 5.56
N ASN A 220 3.44 3.50 4.74
CA ASN A 220 3.38 3.80 3.31
C ASN A 220 2.38 4.92 2.95
N CYS A 221 1.64 5.42 3.93
CA CYS A 221 0.81 6.61 3.88
C CYS A 221 0.93 7.37 5.22
N TRP A 222 0.55 8.64 5.24
CA TRP A 222 0.52 9.44 6.46
C TRP A 222 -0.55 10.53 6.40
N GLU A 223 -1.54 10.42 7.28
CA GLU A 223 -2.49 11.47 7.59
C GLU A 223 -2.39 11.87 9.07
N LYS A 224 -2.90 13.05 9.44
CA LYS A 224 -2.73 13.58 10.80
C LYS A 224 -3.54 12.78 11.83
N GLU A 225 -4.63 12.18 11.35
CA GLU A 225 -5.56 11.31 12.05
C GLU A 225 -4.86 10.02 12.53
N ASP A 226 -3.83 9.56 11.79
CA ASP A 226 -3.09 8.33 12.10
C ASP A 226 -2.16 8.47 13.32
N GLU A 227 -1.84 9.69 13.72
CA GLU A 227 -0.84 9.99 14.76
C GLU A 227 -1.12 9.29 16.07
N THR A 228 -2.37 9.30 16.52
CA THR A 228 -2.74 8.65 17.78
C THR A 228 -2.50 7.15 17.73
N SER A 229 -2.79 6.51 16.58
CA SER A 229 -2.60 5.08 16.38
C SER A 229 -1.12 4.70 16.34
N LEU A 230 -0.29 5.52 15.68
CA LEU A 230 1.14 5.31 15.57
C LEU A 230 1.82 5.46 16.93
N ILE A 231 1.54 6.55 17.65
CA ILE A 231 2.10 6.80 18.99
C ILE A 231 1.72 5.66 19.93
N ARG A 232 0.49 5.16 19.87
CA ARG A 232 0.06 4.01 20.67
C ARG A 232 0.90 2.77 20.37
N THR A 233 1.06 2.40 19.10
CA THR A 233 1.85 1.22 18.68
C THR A 233 3.30 1.31 19.15
N LEU A 234 3.92 2.49 18.97
CA LEU A 234 5.30 2.73 19.40
C LEU A 234 5.44 2.69 20.94
N SER A 235 4.48 3.25 21.66
CA SER A 235 4.47 3.26 23.13
C SER A 235 4.26 1.85 23.71
N ASP A 236 3.33 1.09 23.15
CA ASP A 236 3.05 -0.30 23.54
C ASP A 236 4.27 -1.19 23.27
N THR A 237 4.96 -0.99 22.14
CA THR A 237 6.23 -1.67 21.82
C THR A 237 7.31 -1.35 22.84
N ASN A 238 7.51 -0.07 23.15
CA ASN A 238 8.47 0.38 24.16
C ASN A 238 8.17 -0.26 25.52
N PHE A 239 6.91 -0.28 25.93
CA PHE A 239 6.50 -0.83 27.22
C PHE A 239 6.71 -2.35 27.30
N ARG A 240 6.29 -3.10 26.28
CA ARG A 240 6.32 -4.58 26.29
C ARG A 240 7.68 -5.16 25.99
N LEU A 241 8.37 -4.61 24.99
CA LEU A 241 9.63 -5.16 24.48
C LEU A 241 10.86 -4.43 25.01
N GLN A 242 10.66 -3.34 25.77
CA GLN A 242 11.74 -2.49 26.29
C GLN A 242 12.70 -2.06 25.17
N ALA A 243 12.13 -1.59 24.07
CA ALA A 243 12.89 -1.19 22.90
C ALA A 243 13.87 -0.07 23.27
N ARG A 244 15.14 -0.25 22.88
CA ARG A 244 16.17 0.78 23.03
C ARG A 244 16.13 1.76 21.88
N HIS A 245 15.72 1.28 20.71
CA HIS A 245 15.58 2.05 19.48
C HIS A 245 14.21 1.75 18.87
N LEU A 246 13.54 2.81 18.42
CA LEU A 246 12.35 2.70 17.60
C LEU A 246 12.60 3.44 16.29
N VAL A 247 12.20 2.85 15.19
CA VAL A 247 12.29 3.48 13.88
C VAL A 247 10.99 3.34 13.13
N VAL A 248 10.50 4.46 12.59
CA VAL A 248 9.46 4.46 11.56
C VAL A 248 10.14 4.59 10.21
N VAL A 249 9.90 3.62 9.34
CA VAL A 249 10.45 3.59 7.98
C VAL A 249 9.34 3.92 6.99
N VAL A 250 9.58 4.94 6.17
CA VAL A 250 8.69 5.36 5.09
C VAL A 250 9.32 5.18 3.71
N PRO A 251 8.54 5.11 2.63
CA PRO A 251 9.07 5.17 1.27
C PRO A 251 9.94 6.40 0.99
N ASP A 252 10.86 6.26 0.03
CA ASP A 252 11.62 7.39 -0.50
C ASP A 252 10.75 8.35 -1.34
N ASP A 253 9.60 7.87 -1.85
CA ASP A 253 8.66 8.63 -2.68
C ASP A 253 7.69 9.51 -1.87
N PHE A 254 7.76 9.50 -0.54
CA PHE A 254 7.04 10.47 0.29
C PHE A 254 7.48 11.90 -0.05
N SER A 255 6.50 12.77 -0.31
CA SER A 255 6.76 14.20 -0.47
C SER A 255 7.48 14.75 0.77
N ASP A 256 8.34 15.75 0.58
CA ASP A 256 9.06 16.36 1.69
C ASP A 256 8.10 16.98 2.72
N GLU A 257 6.95 17.48 2.26
CA GLU A 257 5.88 18.02 3.10
C GLU A 257 5.26 16.94 4.01
N THR A 258 4.84 15.81 3.43
CA THR A 258 4.26 14.69 4.17
C THR A 258 5.29 14.07 5.12
N PHE A 259 6.54 13.95 4.68
CA PHE A 259 7.63 13.44 5.51
C PHE A 259 7.90 14.35 6.70
N GLU A 260 7.98 15.68 6.49
CA GLU A 260 8.21 16.62 7.59
C GLU A 260 7.03 16.69 8.56
N LEU A 261 5.79 16.55 8.09
CA LEU A 261 4.61 16.42 8.96
C LEU A 261 4.71 15.21 9.89
N LEU A 262 5.11 14.05 9.38
CA LEU A 262 5.32 12.86 10.21
C LEU A 262 6.47 13.08 11.21
N ARG A 263 7.55 13.74 10.77
CA ARG A 263 8.70 14.08 11.62
C ARG A 263 8.40 15.05 12.75
N GLU A 264 7.29 15.78 12.72
CA GLU A 264 6.85 16.58 13.87
C GLU A 264 6.65 15.73 15.14
N ILE A 265 6.33 14.44 15.01
CA ILE A 265 6.28 13.51 16.17
C ILE A 265 7.67 13.34 16.78
N GLU A 266 8.67 13.11 15.92
CA GLU A 266 10.07 12.97 16.29
C GLU A 266 10.60 14.25 16.96
N LYS A 267 10.25 15.42 16.40
CA LYS A 267 10.68 16.74 16.89
C LYS A 267 10.04 17.14 18.21
N ARG A 268 8.77 16.77 18.43
CA ARG A 268 8.08 16.97 19.71
C ARG A 268 8.65 16.11 20.83
N ASN A 269 9.47 15.11 20.50
CA ASN A 269 10.16 14.24 21.45
C ASN A 269 9.18 13.55 22.43
N VAL A 270 7.99 13.18 21.93
CA VAL A 270 6.98 12.41 22.69
C VAL A 270 7.51 11.01 23.03
N ILE A 271 8.33 10.45 22.13
CA ILE A 271 9.01 9.15 22.29
C ILE A 271 10.51 9.39 22.09
N GLU A 272 11.30 9.30 23.15
CA GLU A 272 12.71 9.74 23.15
C GLU A 272 13.62 8.93 22.22
N ASN A 273 13.34 7.63 22.07
CA ASN A 273 14.11 6.68 21.29
C ASN A 273 13.60 6.49 19.85
N LEU A 274 12.72 7.38 19.38
CA LEU A 274 12.14 7.32 18.03
C LEU A 274 13.02 8.02 17.00
N SER A 275 13.22 7.35 15.86
CA SER A 275 13.74 7.92 14.61
C SER A 275 12.72 7.74 13.50
N ILE A 276 12.55 8.73 12.63
CA ILE A 276 11.67 8.64 11.46
C ILE A 276 12.54 8.87 10.23
N ILE A 277 12.62 7.87 9.36
CA ILE A 277 13.56 7.87 8.24
C ILE A 277 12.90 7.32 6.97
N ARG A 278 13.48 7.68 5.83
CA ARG A 278 13.14 7.06 4.55
C ARG A 278 13.87 5.73 4.41
N VAL A 279 13.30 4.81 3.64
CA VAL A 279 13.82 3.46 3.45
C VAL A 279 15.22 3.46 2.84
N GLY A 280 15.56 4.45 2.00
CA GLY A 280 16.92 4.66 1.48
C GLY A 280 17.97 4.75 2.59
N ASP A 281 17.68 5.51 3.65
CA ASP A 281 18.57 5.77 4.79
C ASP A 281 18.66 4.61 5.79
N PHE A 282 17.78 3.61 5.69
CA PHE A 282 17.67 2.55 6.69
C PHE A 282 18.96 1.74 6.88
N GLY A 283 19.73 1.50 5.81
CA GLY A 283 20.99 0.74 5.91
C GLY A 283 22.03 1.47 6.77
N ASN A 284 22.27 2.75 6.47
CA ASN A 284 23.18 3.61 7.23
C ASN A 284 22.74 3.77 8.69
N TYR A 285 21.42 3.76 8.93
CA TYR A 285 20.86 3.80 10.27
C TYR A 285 21.18 2.53 11.06
N LEU A 286 21.01 1.35 10.46
CA LEU A 286 21.32 0.07 11.09
C LEU A 286 22.80 -0.07 11.44
N GLU A 287 23.70 0.34 10.54
CA GLU A 287 25.14 0.32 10.82
C GLU A 287 25.49 1.16 12.06
N LYS A 288 24.92 2.36 12.17
CA LYS A 288 25.13 3.23 13.34
C LYS A 288 24.60 2.63 14.64
N ILE A 289 23.41 2.04 14.62
CA ILE A 289 22.89 1.35 15.82
C ILE A 289 23.80 0.18 16.19
N LYS A 290 24.24 -0.59 15.20
CA LYS A 290 25.11 -1.75 15.44
C LYS A 290 26.44 -1.32 16.07
N GLU A 291 27.04 -0.22 15.62
CA GLU A 291 28.23 0.36 16.24
C GLU A 291 27.97 0.77 17.70
N ILE A 292 26.83 1.41 17.97
CA ILE A 292 26.45 1.88 19.30
C ILE A 292 26.23 0.71 20.28
N GLU A 293 25.51 -0.34 19.88
CA GLU A 293 25.24 -1.50 20.75
C GLU A 293 26.48 -2.39 20.94
N GLN A 294 27.51 -2.25 20.09
CA GLN A 294 28.80 -2.92 20.25
C GLN A 294 29.79 -2.15 21.15
N THR A 295 29.48 -0.90 21.53
CA THR A 295 30.32 -0.02 22.36
C THR A 295 29.87 -0.01 23.82
#